data_AF-A0A3B9RZU0-F1
#
_entry.id   AF-A0A3B9RZU0-F1
#
_cell.length_a   1.000
_cell.length_b   1.000
_cell.length_c   1.000
_cell.angle_alpha   90.00
_cell.angle_beta   90.00
_cell.angle_gamma   90.00
#
_symmetry.space_group_name_H-M   'P 1'
#
loop_
_entity.id
_entity.type
_entity.pdbx_description
1 polymer ?
#
loop_
_entity_poly.entity_id
_entity_poly.type
_entity_poly.pdbx_seq_one_letter_code
_entity_poly.pdbx_strand_id
1 'polypeptide(L)' 'MTTNNWTPDQPIVSVKDVHKSFGKLEVLKGINFDVMKGEVICIIGPSGSGKSTL' A
#
# COMPACT_ATOMS: atom_id res chain seq x y z
N MET A 1 -4.79 5.81 30.62
CA MET A 1 -5.43 6.73 29.65
C MET A 1 -4.57 6.76 28.39
N THR A 2 -4.89 5.96 27.39
CA THR A 2 -4.19 5.97 26.09
C THR A 2 -4.87 6.98 25.17
N THR A 3 -4.21 8.10 24.88
CA THR A 3 -4.67 9.09 23.90
C THR A 3 -4.43 8.52 22.50
N ASN A 4 -5.50 8.19 21.78
CA ASN A 4 -5.42 7.69 20.42
C ASN A 4 -5.03 8.87 19.49
N ASN A 5 -3.86 8.80 18.84
CA ASN A 5 -3.27 9.94 18.12
C ASN A 5 -3.63 9.97 16.62
N TRP A 6 -4.85 9.56 16.24
CA TRP A 6 -5.31 9.49 14.85
C TRP A 6 -6.54 10.37 14.61
N THR A 7 -6.63 10.98 13.43
CA THR A 7 -7.76 11.81 13.00
C THR A 7 -8.52 11.16 11.84
N PRO A 8 -9.86 11.26 11.77
CA PRO A 8 -10.68 10.71 10.68
C PRO A 8 -10.21 10.99 9.27
N ASP A 9 -9.59 12.16 9.06
CA ASP A 9 -9.19 12.65 7.75
C ASP A 9 -7.78 12.21 7.35
N GLN A 10 -7.13 11.35 8.15
CA GLN A 10 -5.79 10.84 7.87
C GLN A 10 -5.79 9.34 7.57
N PRO A 11 -5.06 8.88 6.54
CA PRO A 11 -4.91 7.47 6.29
C PRO A 11 -4.12 6.79 7.41
N ILE A 12 -4.51 5.55 7.72
CA ILE A 12 -3.77 4.70 8.66
C ILE A 12 -2.57 4.03 7.99
N VAL A 13 -2.63 3.84 6.67
CA VAL A 13 -1.53 3.38 5.82
C VAL A 13 -1.52 4.25 4.57
N SER A 14 -0.35 4.78 4.21
CA SER A 14 -0.16 5.58 2.99
C SER A 14 1.04 5.05 2.22
N VAL A 15 0.81 4.71 0.96
CA VAL A 15 1.80 4.23 0.01
C VAL A 15 1.96 5.31 -1.06
N LYS A 16 3.17 5.83 -1.20
CA LYS A 16 3.48 6.93 -2.13
C LYS A 16 4.70 6.57 -2.96
N ASP A 17 4.52 6.59 -4.27
CA ASP A 17 5.54 6.40 -5.30
C ASP A 17 6.46 5.20 -5.03
N VAL A 18 5.87 4.06 -4.65
CA VAL A 18 6.68 2.88 -4.31
C VAL A 18 7.08 2.12 -5.58
N HIS A 19 8.39 1.92 -5.71
CA HIS A 19 9.01 1.11 -6.76
C HIS A 19 9.72 -0.09 -6.16
N LYS A 20 9.72 -1.21 -6.89
CA LYS A 20 10.47 -2.40 -6.51
C LYS A 20 10.87 -3.20 -7.72
N SER A 21 12.14 -3.60 -7.76
CA SER A 21 12.70 -4.50 -8.75
C SER A 21 13.38 -5.70 -8.10
N PHE A 22 13.32 -6.84 -8.79
CA PHE A 22 14.13 -8.03 -8.54
C PHE A 22 15.06 -8.22 -9.73
N GLY A 23 16.32 -7.80 -9.58
CA GLY A 23 17.26 -7.72 -10.71
C GLY A 23 16.74 -6.77 -11.78
N LYS A 24 16.59 -7.26 -13.01
CA LYS A 24 16.08 -6.48 -14.15
C LYS A 24 14.54 -6.38 -14.20
N LEU A 25 13.83 -7.15 -13.38
CA LEU A 25 12.37 -7.18 -13.39
C LEU A 25 11.82 -6.14 -12.41
N GLU A 26 11.16 -5.11 -12.93
CA GLU A 26 10.40 -4.14 -12.11
C GLU A 26 8.99 -4.68 -11.83
N VAL A 27 8.69 -4.95 -10.56
CA VAL A 27 7.44 -5.55 -10.09
C VAL A 27 6.45 -4.53 -9.51
N LEU A 28 6.93 -3.42 -8.93
CA LEU A 28 6.12 -2.27 -8.52
C LEU A 28 6.64 -1.03 -9.27
N LYS A 29 5.73 -0.30 -9.92
CA LYS A 29 6.04 0.77 -10.89
C LYS A 29 5.40 2.10 -10.46
N GLY A 30 5.79 2.63 -9.30
CA GLY A 30 5.26 3.89 -8.79
C GLY A 30 3.82 3.77 -8.32
N ILE A 31 3.57 2.88 -7.36
CA ILE A 31 2.22 2.67 -6.81
C ILE A 31 1.88 3.74 -5.76
N ASN A 32 0.61 4.16 -5.76
CA ASN A 32 0.09 5.19 -4.87
C ASN A 32 -1.30 4.77 -4.37
N PHE A 33 -1.48 4.65 -3.06
CA PHE A 33 -2.79 4.49 -2.44
C PHE A 33 -2.76 4.78 -0.94
N ASP A 34 -3.93 5.08 -0.40
CA ASP A 34 -4.17 5.31 1.00
C ASP A 34 -5.18 4.29 1.52
N VAL A 35 -5.06 3.91 2.80
CA VAL A 35 -6.03 3.07 3.51
C VAL A 35 -6.57 3.88 4.68
N MET A 36 -7.87 4.14 4.66
CA MET A 36 -8.55 4.84 5.74
C MET A 36 -8.88 3.87 6.88
N LYS A 37 -9.16 4.42 8.07
CA LYS A 37 -9.52 3.58 9.21
C LYS A 37 -10.83 2.83 8.94
N GLY A 38 -10.78 1.50 9.11
CA GLY A 38 -11.93 0.63 8.89
C GLY A 38 -12.13 0.24 7.41
N GLU A 39 -11.28 0.74 6.51
CA GLU A 39 -11.29 0.34 5.11
C GLU A 39 -10.62 -1.02 4.91
N VAL A 40 -11.19 -1.82 4.01
CA VAL A 40 -10.63 -3.11 3.59
C VAL A 40 -10.31 -3.03 2.11
N ILE A 41 -9.03 -3.22 1.78
CA ILE A 41 -8.55 -3.23 0.39
C ILE A 41 -8.17 -4.66 0.01
N CYS A 42 -8.50 -5.04 -1.23
CA CYS A 42 -8.07 -6.29 -1.83
C CYS A 42 -7.12 -6.02 -3.00
N ILE A 43 -5.96 -6.68 -3.00
CA ILE A 43 -4.99 -6.60 -4.09
C ILE A 43 -5.22 -7.80 -5.03
N ILE A 44 -5.61 -7.51 -6.27
CA ILE A 44 -5.95 -8.53 -7.29
C ILE A 44 -5.06 -8.32 -8.52
N GLY A 45 -4.69 -9.42 -9.18
CA GLY A 45 -3.86 -9.39 -10.38
C GLY A 45 -3.24 -10.74 -10.73
N PRO A 46 -2.75 -10.91 -11.97
CA PRO A 46 -2.17 -12.16 -12.46
C PRO A 46 -0.91 -12.57 -11.68
N SER A 47 -0.46 -13.82 -11.83
CA SER A 47 0.80 -14.26 -11.22
C SER A 47 1.97 -13.35 -11.65
N GLY A 48 2.86 -13.01 -10.72
CA GLY A 48 4.00 -12.12 -10.97
C GLY A 48 3.72 -10.61 -10.95
N SER A 49 2.48 -10.17 -10.74
CA SER A 49 2.11 -8.73 -10.76
C SER A 49 2.53 -7.92 -9.52
N GLY A 50 3.38 -8.46 -8.62
CA GLY A 50 3.85 -7.75 -7.43
C GLY A 50 2.96 -7.81 -6.18
N LYS A 51 1.84 -8.56 -6.19
CA LYS A 51 0.86 -8.58 -5.08
C LYS A 51 1.42 -8.97 -3.72
N SER A 52 2.25 -10.02 -3.66
CA SER A 52 2.88 -10.48 -2.41
C SER A 52 4.13 -9.68 -2.05
N THR A 53 4.55 -8.77 -2.94
CA THR A 53 5.69 -7.87 -2.73
C THR A 53 5.24 -6.54 -2.14
N LEU A 54 4.04 -6.09 -2.52
CA LEU A 54 3.33 -5.01 -1.85
C LEU A 54 2.86 -5.46 -0.46
#